data_AF-A0A1J3D9Z6-F1
#
_entry.id   AF-A0A1J3D9Z6-F1
#
_cell.length_a   1.000
_cell.length_b   1.000
_cell.length_c   1.000
_cell.angle_alpha   90.00
_cell.angle_beta   90.00
_cell.angle_gamma   90.00
#
_symmetry.space_group_name_H-M   'P 1'
#
loop_
_entity.id
_entity.type
_entity.pdbx_description
1 polymer ?
#
loop_
_entity_poly.entity_id
_entity_poly.type
_entity_poly.pdbx_seq_one_letter_code
_entity_poly.pdbx_strand_id
1 'polypeptide(L)'
;METDPNDYTVIKEGEAEILLHKKNQVFFNKAQVNNRDMSIAVLREFISKRKQEHEAAKSSKSSRSASKEEMNNGEHQVTSEDGLKEPAKTTEGLARGEPKPPKVLEALSASGLRALRYAREIEGIGQVVALDNDLASVEACQRNIKFNGSLAISKVESHHTDARVHMLTHPKEFDVVDLDPYGSPSIFLDSAVQSVADGGLLMCTATDMAVLCGGNGEVCYSKYGSYPLRGKYCHEMALRIL
;
A
#
# COMPACT_ATOMS: atom_id res chain seq x y z
N MET A 1 4.97 -24.33 -20.85
CA MET A 1 5.38 -24.19 -22.27
C MET A 1 6.53 -23.20 -22.29
N GLU A 2 7.55 -23.42 -23.11
CA GLU A 2 8.53 -22.36 -23.37
C GLU A 2 7.87 -21.27 -24.22
N THR A 3 8.03 -20.01 -23.81
CA THR A 3 7.44 -18.85 -24.49
C THR A 3 8.50 -18.23 -25.38
N ASP A 4 8.24 -18.09 -26.68
CA ASP A 4 9.18 -17.48 -27.62
C ASP A 4 9.54 -16.05 -27.15
N PRO A 5 10.83 -15.69 -26.98
CA PRO A 5 11.23 -14.31 -26.69
C PRO A 5 10.68 -13.30 -27.71
N ASN A 6 10.48 -13.72 -28.97
CA ASN A 6 9.89 -12.88 -30.01
C ASN A 6 8.42 -12.52 -29.75
N ASP A 7 7.69 -13.21 -28.88
CA ASP A 7 6.29 -12.90 -28.56
C ASP A 7 6.11 -11.73 -27.59
N TYR A 8 7.21 -11.14 -27.09
CA TYR A 8 7.20 -10.03 -26.14
C TYR A 8 7.77 -8.73 -26.72
N THR A 9 7.24 -7.61 -26.24
CA THR A 9 7.83 -6.27 -26.36
C THR A 9 8.28 -5.82 -24.98
N VAL A 10 9.54 -5.41 -24.83
CA VAL A 10 10.04 -4.83 -23.57
C VAL A 10 9.51 -3.40 -23.47
N ILE A 11 8.82 -3.07 -22.38
CA ILE A 11 8.41 -1.71 -22.02
C ILE A 11 9.18 -1.30 -20.77
N LYS A 12 9.99 -0.24 -20.86
CA LYS A 12 10.63 0.41 -19.69
C LYS A 12 9.78 1.58 -19.18
N GLU A 13 9.63 1.68 -17.87
CA GLU A 13 9.07 2.84 -17.19
C GLU A 13 9.78 3.06 -15.85
N GLY A 14 10.30 4.27 -15.62
CA GLY A 14 11.22 4.53 -14.52
C GLY A 14 12.43 3.61 -14.61
N GLU A 15 12.74 2.87 -13.54
CA GLU A 15 13.79 1.85 -13.54
C GLU A 15 13.29 0.43 -13.77
N ALA A 16 11.98 0.20 -13.90
CA ALA A 16 11.41 -1.13 -14.11
C ALA A 16 11.17 -1.43 -15.60
N GLU A 17 11.25 -2.71 -15.96
CA GLU A 17 11.01 -3.20 -17.33
C GLU A 17 10.01 -4.37 -17.31
N ILE A 18 9.04 -4.39 -18.23
CA ILE A 18 8.02 -5.46 -18.33
C ILE A 18 7.95 -6.08 -19.72
N LEU A 19 7.63 -7.37 -19.76
CA LEU A 19 7.47 -8.17 -20.97
C LEU A 19 6.00 -8.18 -21.40
N LEU A 20 5.61 -7.21 -22.24
CA LEU A 20 4.26 -7.12 -22.77
C LEU A 20 4.08 -8.10 -23.93
N HIS A 21 3.20 -9.08 -23.76
CA HIS A 21 2.93 -10.11 -24.76
C HIS A 21 2.14 -9.55 -25.95
N LYS A 22 2.48 -9.92 -27.20
CA LYS A 22 1.83 -9.43 -28.43
C LYS A 22 0.30 -9.60 -28.48
N LYS A 23 -0.25 -10.59 -27.76
CA LYS A 23 -1.71 -10.80 -27.67
C LYS A 23 -2.41 -9.84 -26.69
N ASN A 24 -1.67 -8.96 -26.01
CA ASN A 24 -2.16 -7.93 -25.08
C ASN A 24 -3.17 -8.44 -24.03
N GLN A 25 -2.91 -9.63 -23.49
CA GLN A 25 -3.81 -10.32 -22.53
C GLN A 25 -3.76 -9.72 -21.13
N VAL A 26 -2.64 -9.11 -20.76
CA VAL A 26 -2.41 -8.47 -19.45
C VAL A 26 -2.32 -6.97 -19.65
N PHE A 27 -2.98 -6.20 -18.78
CA PHE A 27 -3.13 -4.77 -18.97
C PHE A 27 -1.81 -3.99 -18.75
N PHE A 28 -1.63 -2.97 -19.61
CA PHE A 28 -0.69 -1.88 -19.43
C PHE A 28 -1.31 -0.60 -20.01
N ASN A 29 -1.10 0.53 -19.34
CA ASN A 29 -1.53 1.84 -19.85
C ASN A 29 -0.45 2.90 -19.60
N LYS A 30 0.00 3.53 -20.70
CA LYS A 30 1.00 4.60 -20.72
C LYS A 30 0.46 5.94 -20.17
N ALA A 31 -0.85 6.15 -20.13
CA ALA A 31 -1.42 7.35 -19.49
C ALA A 31 -1.25 7.36 -17.96
N GLN A 32 -1.06 6.18 -17.33
CA GLN A 32 -0.92 6.03 -15.88
C GLN A 32 0.54 6.20 -15.38
N VAL A 33 1.50 6.60 -16.24
CA VAL A 33 2.89 6.90 -15.83
C VAL A 33 2.90 7.93 -14.69
N ASN A 34 2.21 9.06 -14.87
CA ASN A 34 2.14 10.14 -13.88
C ASN A 34 1.50 9.71 -12.56
N ASN A 35 0.56 8.75 -12.57
CA ASN A 35 -0.04 8.19 -11.36
C ASN A 35 1.02 7.37 -10.59
N ARG A 36 1.73 6.47 -11.28
CA ARG A 36 2.82 5.67 -10.68
C ARG A 36 3.97 6.53 -10.16
N ASP A 37 4.38 7.57 -10.91
CA ASP A 37 5.38 8.54 -10.46
C ASP A 37 4.95 9.28 -9.18
N MET A 38 3.67 9.70 -9.12
CA MET A 38 3.10 10.37 -7.96
C MET A 38 3.07 9.44 -6.73
N SER A 39 2.62 8.19 -6.89
CA SER A 39 2.67 7.20 -5.80
C SER A 39 4.09 6.93 -5.32
N ILE A 40 5.08 6.87 -6.21
CA ILE A 40 6.51 6.71 -5.84
C ILE A 40 7.01 7.91 -5.03
N ALA A 41 6.63 9.14 -5.40
CA ALA A 41 6.96 10.33 -4.62
C ALA A 41 6.32 10.32 -3.23
N VAL A 42 5.03 9.95 -3.14
CA VAL A 42 4.30 9.86 -1.87
C VAL A 42 4.88 8.77 -0.95
N LEU A 43 5.25 7.60 -1.47
CA LEU A 43 5.86 6.53 -0.66
C LEU A 43 7.25 6.90 -0.13
N ARG A 44 8.07 7.59 -0.94
CA ARG A 44 9.38 8.10 -0.49
C ARG A 44 9.21 9.07 0.69
N GLU A 45 8.26 10.00 0.60
CA GLU A 45 7.97 10.96 1.68
C GLU A 45 7.34 10.28 2.91
N PHE A 46 6.43 9.33 2.72
CA PHE A 46 5.89 8.53 3.81
C PHE A 46 7.01 7.79 4.58
N ILE A 47 7.93 7.12 3.87
CA ILE A 47 9.08 6.43 4.49
C ILE A 47 10.01 7.43 5.21
N SER A 48 10.28 8.59 4.63
CA SER A 48 11.03 9.67 5.27
C SER A 48 10.39 10.11 6.59
N LYS A 49 9.09 10.42 6.56
CA LYS A 49 8.32 10.89 7.72
C LYS A 49 8.21 9.82 8.81
N ARG A 50 7.96 8.56 8.47
CA ARG A 50 7.88 7.45 9.44
C ARG A 50 9.20 7.22 10.18
N LYS A 51 10.36 7.49 9.55
CA LYS A 51 11.66 7.49 10.23
C LYS A 51 11.78 8.64 11.24
N GLN A 52 11.45 9.86 10.82
CA GLN A 52 11.46 11.06 11.68
C GLN A 52 10.54 10.90 12.91
N GLU A 53 9.34 10.35 12.73
CA GLU A 53 8.39 10.05 13.80
C GLU A 53 8.96 9.04 14.82
N HIS A 54 9.64 7.99 14.35
CA HIS A 54 10.27 6.98 15.20
C HIS A 54 11.47 7.54 15.98
N GLU A 55 12.24 8.44 15.36
CA GLU A 55 13.36 9.14 16.00
C GLU A 55 12.89 10.13 17.08
N ALA A 56 11.83 10.90 16.80
CA ALA A 56 11.17 11.76 17.79
C ALA A 56 10.53 10.95 18.94
N ALA A 57 9.98 9.78 18.65
CA ALA A 57 9.45 8.86 19.66
C ALA A 57 10.55 8.22 20.53
N LYS A 58 11.78 8.07 20.02
CA LYS A 58 12.95 7.65 20.80
C LYS A 58 13.48 8.77 21.70
N SER A 59 13.71 9.97 21.15
CA SER A 59 14.28 11.09 21.92
C SER A 59 13.37 11.52 23.08
N SER A 60 12.06 11.60 22.84
CA SER A 60 11.05 11.91 23.87
C SER A 60 10.84 10.80 24.92
N LYS A 61 11.24 9.55 24.63
CA LYS A 61 11.31 8.48 25.63
C LYS A 61 12.61 8.56 26.46
N SER A 62 13.74 8.84 25.82
CA SER A 62 15.05 9.00 26.48
C SER A 62 15.03 10.10 27.56
N SER A 63 14.46 11.27 27.24
CA SER A 63 14.31 12.36 28.21
C SER A 63 13.33 12.06 29.34
N ARG A 64 12.34 11.19 29.10
CA ARG A 64 11.39 10.69 30.12
C ARG A 64 11.93 9.55 30.98
N SER A 65 12.96 8.82 30.54
CA SER A 65 13.70 7.90 31.41
C SER A 65 14.68 8.66 32.32
N ALA A 66 15.47 9.60 31.78
CA ALA A 66 16.42 10.37 32.58
C ALA A 66 15.75 11.14 33.72
N SER A 67 14.64 11.85 33.41
CA SER A 67 13.87 12.59 34.43
C SER A 67 13.08 11.69 35.41
N LYS A 68 13.02 10.37 35.19
CA LYS A 68 12.53 9.40 36.18
C LYS A 68 13.64 8.83 37.07
N GLU A 69 14.86 8.72 36.58
CA GLU A 69 16.00 8.27 37.39
C GLU A 69 16.39 9.32 38.44
N GLU A 70 16.35 10.61 38.09
CA GLU A 70 16.57 11.71 39.05
C GLU A 70 15.53 11.77 40.18
N MET A 71 14.31 11.28 39.93
CA MET A 71 13.18 11.40 40.88
C MET A 71 13.02 10.18 41.80
N ASN A 72 13.76 9.09 41.58
CA ASN A 72 13.56 7.81 42.27
C ASN A 72 14.56 7.55 43.41
N ASN A 73 15.21 8.61 43.92
CA ASN A 73 16.25 8.52 44.96
C ASN A 73 15.70 8.86 46.37
N GLY A 74 14.42 8.55 46.63
CA GLY A 74 13.68 8.95 47.83
C GLY A 74 12.65 7.93 48.32
N GLU A 75 13.05 7.19 49.35
CA GLU A 75 12.20 6.43 50.29
C GLU A 75 11.38 5.23 49.76
N HIS A 76 10.78 4.48 50.70
CA HIS A 76 10.54 3.04 50.53
C HIS A 76 9.52 2.48 51.56
N GLN A 77 8.36 1.95 51.14
CA GLN A 77 7.70 0.73 51.70
C GLN A 77 6.37 0.32 51.03
N VAL A 78 6.03 -0.97 51.21
CA VAL A 78 4.79 -1.77 50.92
C VAL A 78 3.44 -1.04 51.13
N THR A 79 2.29 -1.36 50.49
CA THR A 79 1.66 -2.64 50.02
C THR A 79 0.63 -2.32 48.87
N SER A 80 -0.29 -3.13 48.27
CA SER A 80 -0.85 -4.51 48.42
C SER A 80 -1.43 -5.06 47.08
N GLU A 81 -2.15 -6.19 47.13
CA GLU A 81 -2.98 -6.84 46.08
C GLU A 81 -4.43 -6.25 46.09
N ASP A 82 -5.41 -6.56 45.20
CA ASP A 82 -5.57 -7.59 44.14
C ASP A 82 -6.62 -7.19 43.04
N GLY A 83 -6.61 -7.87 41.88
CA GLY A 83 -7.70 -7.95 40.87
C GLY A 83 -7.97 -6.72 39.96
N LEU A 84 -8.34 -6.83 38.68
CA LEU A 84 -8.42 -7.95 37.72
C LEU A 84 -7.63 -7.56 36.44
N LYS A 85 -7.21 -8.53 35.62
CA LYS A 85 -6.55 -8.29 34.31
C LYS A 85 -7.40 -8.78 33.14
N GLU A 86 -7.79 -7.86 32.25
CA GLU A 86 -8.10 -8.21 30.86
C GLU A 86 -6.80 -8.42 30.06
N PRO A 87 -6.80 -9.25 29.00
CA PRO A 87 -5.61 -9.51 28.20
C PRO A 87 -5.33 -8.36 27.21
N ALA A 88 -4.80 -7.24 27.72
CA ALA A 88 -4.24 -6.19 26.89
C ALA A 88 -3.14 -6.76 25.98
N LYS A 89 -3.39 -6.80 24.66
CA LYS A 89 -2.39 -7.27 23.69
C LYS A 89 -1.15 -6.38 23.79
N THR A 90 -0.01 -7.00 24.05
CA THR A 90 1.25 -6.33 24.42
C THR A 90 1.78 -5.44 23.29
N THR A 91 1.61 -4.13 23.43
CA THR A 91 2.32 -3.11 22.63
C THR A 91 3.75 -2.84 23.14
N GLU A 92 4.35 -3.83 23.82
CA GLU A 92 5.67 -3.75 24.44
C GLU A 92 6.70 -4.50 23.57
N GLY A 93 7.60 -3.76 22.91
CA GLY A 93 8.70 -4.36 22.15
C GLY A 93 9.41 -3.45 21.14
N LEU A 94 8.70 -2.52 20.50
CA LEU A 94 9.18 -1.76 19.32
C LEU A 94 10.20 -0.62 19.60
N ALA A 95 10.77 -0.53 20.82
CA ALA A 95 11.45 0.67 21.30
C ALA A 95 13.01 0.65 21.26
N ARG A 96 13.65 -0.33 20.62
CA ARG A 96 15.13 -0.41 20.54
C ARG A 96 15.74 -0.61 19.14
N GLY A 97 14.95 -0.94 18.11
CA GLY A 97 15.44 -1.13 16.74
C GLY A 97 15.37 0.11 15.85
N GLU A 98 15.93 0.01 14.64
CA GLU A 98 15.50 0.81 13.48
C GLU A 98 13.98 0.61 13.21
N PRO A 99 13.30 1.52 12.52
CA PRO A 99 11.90 1.29 12.16
C PRO A 99 11.84 0.13 11.16
N LYS A 100 10.89 -0.79 11.36
CA LYS A 100 10.69 -1.93 10.46
C LYS A 100 10.51 -1.44 9.01
N PRO A 101 11.25 -1.97 8.02
CA PRO A 101 10.99 -1.73 6.60
C PRO A 101 9.52 -2.01 6.26
N PRO A 102 8.79 -1.08 5.64
CA PRO A 102 7.35 -1.25 5.40
C PRO A 102 7.05 -2.41 4.45
N LYS A 103 5.91 -3.06 4.70
CA LYS A 103 5.25 -3.99 3.78
C LYS A 103 4.18 -3.24 2.98
N VAL A 104 4.29 -3.26 1.66
CA VAL A 104 3.40 -2.58 0.73
C VAL A 104 2.50 -3.59 0.01
N LEU A 105 1.23 -3.27 -0.17
CA LEU A 105 0.28 -4.02 -1.00
C LEU A 105 -0.03 -3.24 -2.29
N GLU A 106 0.23 -3.84 -3.45
CA GLU A 106 -0.40 -3.49 -4.72
C GLU A 106 -1.57 -4.46 -4.93
N ALA A 107 -2.81 -3.97 -4.78
CA ALA A 107 -3.98 -4.84 -4.70
C ALA A 107 -4.52 -5.32 -6.06
N LEU A 108 -4.15 -4.64 -7.16
CA LEU A 108 -4.57 -4.96 -8.54
C LEU A 108 -3.39 -4.75 -9.51
N SER A 109 -2.44 -5.69 -9.50
CA SER A 109 -1.12 -5.52 -10.13
C SER A 109 -1.08 -5.63 -11.65
N ALA A 110 -1.98 -6.38 -12.28
CA ALA A 110 -1.90 -6.76 -13.69
C ALA A 110 -0.50 -7.29 -14.10
N SER A 111 0.32 -6.45 -14.76
CA SER A 111 1.71 -6.80 -15.14
C SER A 111 2.73 -6.68 -14.00
N GLY A 112 2.34 -6.18 -12.83
CA GLY A 112 3.20 -5.92 -11.66
C GLY A 112 4.09 -4.68 -11.79
N LEU A 113 3.87 -3.84 -12.81
CA LEU A 113 4.76 -2.72 -13.11
C LEU A 113 4.93 -1.77 -11.92
N ARG A 114 3.86 -1.44 -11.19
CA ARG A 114 3.90 -0.49 -10.08
C ARG A 114 4.59 -1.11 -8.86
N ALA A 115 4.34 -2.38 -8.51
CA ALA A 115 5.16 -3.08 -7.50
C ALA A 115 6.65 -3.19 -7.86
N LEU A 116 6.98 -3.43 -9.14
CA LEU A 116 8.37 -3.49 -9.62
C LEU A 116 9.07 -2.14 -9.52
N ARG A 117 8.38 -1.05 -9.87
CA ARG A 117 8.89 0.32 -9.66
C ARG A 117 9.06 0.63 -8.18
N TYR A 118 8.12 0.25 -7.31
CA TYR A 118 8.29 0.39 -5.85
C TYR A 118 9.54 -0.34 -5.33
N ALA A 119 9.74 -1.60 -5.73
CA ALA A 119 10.91 -2.37 -5.29
C ALA A 119 12.25 -1.81 -5.78
N ARG A 120 12.30 -1.22 -6.98
CA ARG A 120 13.53 -0.73 -7.63
C ARG A 120 13.84 0.73 -7.36
N GLU A 121 12.82 1.58 -7.25
CA GLU A 121 12.97 3.04 -7.15
C GLU A 121 12.82 3.58 -5.72
N ILE A 122 12.40 2.74 -4.76
CA ILE A 122 12.17 3.14 -3.37
C ILE A 122 13.06 2.36 -2.42
N GLU A 123 14.03 3.08 -1.83
CA GLU A 123 14.89 2.59 -0.77
C GLU A 123 14.11 2.41 0.54
N GLY A 124 14.50 1.42 1.33
CA GLY A 124 13.89 1.15 2.63
C GLY A 124 12.57 0.35 2.61
N ILE A 125 11.91 0.14 1.46
CA ILE A 125 10.82 -0.85 1.36
C ILE A 125 11.37 -2.25 1.66
N GLY A 126 10.70 -2.98 2.57
CA GLY A 126 11.04 -4.35 2.93
C GLY A 126 10.44 -5.37 1.97
N GLN A 127 9.14 -5.26 1.70
CA GLN A 127 8.39 -6.19 0.85
C GLN A 127 7.29 -5.45 0.09
N VAL A 128 7.02 -5.88 -1.15
CA VAL A 128 5.85 -5.51 -1.94
C VAL A 128 5.09 -6.79 -2.31
N VAL A 129 3.80 -6.81 -2.03
CA VAL A 129 2.89 -7.90 -2.37
C VAL A 129 2.05 -7.47 -3.56
N ALA A 130 2.10 -8.23 -4.66
CA ALA A 130 1.46 -7.91 -5.93
C ALA A 130 0.32 -8.90 -6.22
N LEU A 131 -0.93 -8.49 -6.02
CA LEU A 131 -2.10 -9.36 -6.19
C LEU A 131 -2.75 -9.19 -7.56
N ASP A 132 -3.24 -10.28 -8.13
CA ASP A 132 -4.24 -10.23 -9.19
C ASP A 132 -5.20 -11.44 -9.11
N ASN A 133 -6.41 -11.30 -9.66
CA ASN A 133 -7.39 -12.37 -9.74
C ASN A 133 -7.43 -13.06 -11.12
N ASP A 134 -6.72 -12.51 -12.12
CA ASP A 134 -6.39 -13.20 -13.37
C ASP A 134 -5.04 -13.94 -13.26
N LEU A 135 -5.05 -15.22 -13.61
CA LEU A 135 -3.86 -16.07 -13.60
C LEU A 135 -2.82 -15.63 -14.64
N ALA A 136 -3.24 -15.14 -15.82
CA ALA A 136 -2.30 -14.71 -16.85
C ALA A 136 -1.53 -13.44 -16.43
N SER A 137 -2.19 -12.57 -15.67
CA SER A 137 -1.62 -11.39 -15.01
C SER A 137 -0.61 -11.78 -13.93
N VAL A 138 -0.94 -12.72 -13.04
CA VAL A 138 0.02 -13.26 -12.05
C VAL A 138 1.23 -13.91 -12.74
N GLU A 139 1.03 -14.72 -13.77
CA GLU A 139 2.13 -15.30 -14.56
C GLU A 139 2.99 -14.23 -15.25
N ALA A 140 2.41 -13.11 -15.69
CA ALA A 140 3.15 -11.98 -16.23
C ALA A 140 3.93 -11.23 -15.15
N CYS A 141 3.32 -10.94 -14.00
CA CYS A 141 3.99 -10.35 -12.86
C CYS A 141 5.19 -11.21 -12.42
N GLN A 142 5.00 -12.53 -12.24
CA GLN A 142 6.08 -13.45 -11.88
C GLN A 142 7.21 -13.55 -12.94
N ARG A 143 6.90 -13.43 -14.23
CA ARG A 143 7.92 -13.31 -15.29
C ARG A 143 8.66 -11.97 -15.21
N ASN A 144 7.95 -10.88 -14.97
CA ASN A 144 8.54 -9.54 -14.88
C ASN A 144 9.41 -9.39 -13.61
N ILE A 145 9.02 -9.97 -12.48
CA ILE A 145 9.86 -10.04 -11.26
C ILE A 145 11.20 -10.71 -11.56
N LYS A 146 11.19 -11.85 -12.26
CA LYS A 146 12.42 -12.54 -12.69
C LYS A 146 13.25 -11.71 -13.68
N PHE A 147 12.59 -11.04 -14.63
CA PHE A 147 13.24 -10.17 -15.62
C PHE A 147 13.96 -8.96 -14.97
N ASN A 148 13.40 -8.40 -13.90
CA ASN A 148 13.98 -7.28 -13.15
C ASN A 148 15.12 -7.69 -12.17
N GLY A 149 15.50 -8.97 -12.14
CA GLY A 149 16.67 -9.46 -11.41
C GLY A 149 16.51 -9.51 -9.89
N SER A 150 17.64 -9.72 -9.21
CA SER A 150 17.69 -10.08 -7.78
C SER A 150 16.99 -9.09 -6.83
N LEU A 151 17.05 -7.79 -7.11
CA LEU A 151 16.39 -6.76 -6.29
C LEU A 151 14.85 -6.81 -6.37
N ALA A 152 14.29 -7.22 -7.52
CA ALA A 152 12.86 -7.46 -7.63
C ALA A 152 12.49 -8.80 -6.96
N ILE A 153 13.27 -9.86 -7.23
CA ILE A 153 13.05 -11.20 -6.64
C ILE A 153 13.12 -11.18 -5.10
N SER A 154 13.96 -10.33 -4.48
CA SER A 154 14.09 -10.27 -3.02
C SER A 154 13.05 -9.39 -2.32
N LYS A 155 12.29 -8.56 -3.06
CA LYS A 155 11.29 -7.64 -2.50
C LYS A 155 9.86 -7.94 -2.93
N VAL A 156 9.63 -8.45 -4.14
CA VAL A 156 8.29 -8.58 -4.73
C VAL A 156 7.85 -10.03 -4.75
N GLU A 157 6.71 -10.31 -4.13
CA GLU A 157 5.96 -11.56 -4.27
C GLU A 157 4.66 -11.33 -5.02
N SER A 158 4.16 -12.33 -5.75
CA SER A 158 2.90 -12.21 -6.51
C SER A 158 2.01 -13.44 -6.39
N HIS A 159 0.75 -13.19 -6.03
CA HIS A 159 -0.24 -14.20 -5.65
C HIS A 159 -1.51 -14.11 -6.48
N HIS A 160 -2.10 -15.26 -6.79
CA HIS A 160 -3.41 -15.37 -7.46
C HIS A 160 -4.54 -15.42 -6.42
N THR A 161 -5.30 -14.33 -6.29
CA THR A 161 -6.34 -14.20 -5.25
C THR A 161 -7.28 -13.02 -5.51
N ASP A 162 -8.45 -13.01 -4.86
CA ASP A 162 -9.30 -11.81 -4.79
C ASP A 162 -8.72 -10.84 -3.75
N ALA A 163 -8.45 -9.61 -4.19
CA ALA A 163 -7.82 -8.59 -3.35
C ALA A 163 -8.55 -8.33 -2.02
N ARG A 164 -9.89 -8.40 -2.02
CA ARG A 164 -10.71 -8.17 -0.81
C ARG A 164 -10.56 -9.34 0.16
N VAL A 165 -10.56 -10.56 -0.36
CA VAL A 165 -10.36 -11.78 0.44
C VAL A 165 -8.98 -11.75 1.08
N HIS A 166 -7.93 -11.44 0.30
CA HIS A 166 -6.57 -11.33 0.83
C HIS A 166 -6.46 -10.22 1.88
N MET A 167 -7.03 -9.03 1.64
CA MET A 167 -7.00 -7.94 2.62
C MET A 167 -7.74 -8.28 3.92
N LEU A 168 -8.91 -8.92 3.84
CA LEU A 168 -9.67 -9.37 5.01
C LEU A 168 -8.98 -10.49 5.81
N THR A 169 -8.17 -11.35 5.17
CA THR A 169 -7.38 -12.38 5.89
C THR A 169 -6.06 -11.87 6.46
N HIS A 170 -5.59 -10.68 6.06
CA HIS A 170 -4.36 -10.04 6.55
C HIS A 170 -4.66 -8.67 7.19
N PRO A 171 -5.40 -8.64 8.32
CA PRO A 171 -5.80 -7.40 8.99
C PRO A 171 -4.62 -6.69 9.66
N LYS A 172 -4.50 -5.38 9.44
CA LYS A 172 -3.41 -4.51 9.92
C LYS A 172 -1.98 -5.00 9.59
N GLU A 173 -1.81 -5.74 8.49
CA GLU A 173 -0.51 -6.29 8.10
C GLU A 173 0.35 -5.34 7.26
N PHE A 174 -0.29 -4.44 6.51
CA PHE A 174 0.39 -3.62 5.50
C PHE A 174 0.60 -2.19 5.98
N ASP A 175 1.84 -1.71 5.96
CA ASP A 175 2.18 -0.32 6.23
C ASP A 175 1.66 0.63 5.12
N VAL A 176 1.45 0.09 3.91
CA VAL A 176 0.90 0.81 2.75
C VAL A 176 -0.02 -0.11 1.94
N VAL A 177 -1.19 0.37 1.53
CA VAL A 177 -2.08 -0.29 0.56
C VAL A 177 -2.33 0.63 -0.64
N ASP A 178 -2.24 0.11 -1.86
CA ASP A 178 -2.52 0.84 -3.10
C ASP A 178 -3.63 0.16 -3.93
N LEU A 179 -4.68 0.92 -4.23
CA LEU A 179 -5.83 0.50 -5.03
C LEU A 179 -5.85 1.28 -6.36
N ASP A 180 -5.50 0.62 -7.48
CA ASP A 180 -5.59 1.19 -8.85
C ASP A 180 -6.53 0.37 -9.77
N PRO A 181 -7.85 0.27 -9.46
CA PRO A 181 -8.81 -0.53 -10.21
C PRO A 181 -9.41 0.17 -11.44
N TYR A 182 -9.96 -0.64 -12.35
CA TYR A 182 -10.83 -0.14 -13.42
C TYR A 182 -12.17 0.33 -12.85
N GLY A 183 -12.50 1.58 -13.11
CA GLY A 183 -13.70 2.22 -12.61
C GLY A 183 -13.56 2.68 -11.16
N SER A 184 -14.15 1.93 -10.23
CA SER A 184 -14.37 2.38 -8.85
C SER A 184 -13.62 1.54 -7.82
N PRO A 185 -12.97 2.16 -6.82
CA PRO A 185 -12.33 1.46 -5.72
C PRO A 185 -13.30 1.04 -4.60
N SER A 186 -14.57 1.48 -4.64
CA SER A 186 -15.49 1.36 -3.50
C SER A 186 -15.65 -0.05 -2.93
N ILE A 187 -15.68 -1.07 -3.80
CA ILE A 187 -15.80 -2.49 -3.40
C ILE A 187 -14.57 -3.05 -2.68
N PHE A 188 -13.45 -2.31 -2.65
CA PHE A 188 -12.20 -2.67 -1.99
C PHE A 188 -11.94 -1.86 -0.71
N LEU A 189 -12.57 -0.70 -0.54
CA LEU A 189 -12.25 0.27 0.52
C LEU A 189 -12.38 -0.32 1.94
N ASP A 190 -13.47 -1.02 2.24
CA ASP A 190 -13.68 -1.66 3.55
C ASP A 190 -12.55 -2.63 3.89
N SER A 191 -12.27 -3.59 3.00
CA SER A 191 -11.17 -4.53 3.16
C SER A 191 -9.80 -3.85 3.27
N ALA A 192 -9.56 -2.77 2.51
CA ALA A 192 -8.30 -2.03 2.54
C ALA A 192 -8.08 -1.29 3.87
N VAL A 193 -9.13 -0.68 4.42
CA VAL A 193 -9.10 -0.01 5.73
C VAL A 193 -8.91 -1.01 6.88
N GLN A 194 -9.38 -2.25 6.73
CA GLN A 194 -9.12 -3.33 7.70
C GLN A 194 -7.69 -3.91 7.58
N SER A 195 -7.10 -3.90 6.39
CA SER A 195 -5.79 -4.51 6.10
C SER A 195 -4.59 -3.58 6.30
N VAL A 196 -4.78 -2.26 6.16
CA VAL A 196 -3.74 -1.27 6.46
C VAL A 196 -3.49 -1.18 7.98
N ALA A 197 -2.22 -1.03 8.36
CA ALA A 197 -1.78 -0.90 9.74
C ALA A 197 -2.14 0.47 10.37
N ASP A 198 -2.15 0.55 11.69
CA ASP A 198 -2.41 1.80 12.42
C ASP A 198 -1.33 2.85 12.13
N GLY A 199 -1.72 3.96 11.48
CA GLY A 199 -0.78 4.97 10.97
C GLY A 199 -0.10 4.62 9.65
N GLY A 200 -0.59 3.60 8.94
CA GLY A 200 -0.22 3.28 7.57
C GLY A 200 -0.84 4.22 6.53
N LEU A 201 -0.51 4.00 5.27
CA LEU A 201 -0.96 4.81 4.13
C LEU A 201 -1.91 4.02 3.21
N LEU A 202 -3.12 4.52 3.00
CA LEU A 202 -4.01 4.07 1.92
C LEU A 202 -3.88 5.02 0.72
N MET A 203 -3.45 4.48 -0.43
CA MET A 203 -3.52 5.14 -1.73
C MET A 203 -4.66 4.55 -2.54
N CYS A 204 -5.36 5.41 -3.29
CA CYS A 204 -6.61 5.04 -3.94
C CYS A 204 -6.79 5.84 -5.22
N THR A 205 -7.03 5.15 -6.34
CA THR A 205 -7.36 5.73 -7.64
C THR A 205 -8.80 5.38 -8.00
N ALA A 206 -9.58 6.38 -8.42
CA ALA A 206 -10.86 6.17 -9.11
C ALA A 206 -10.72 6.60 -10.57
N THR A 207 -11.13 5.73 -11.50
CA THR A 207 -11.10 5.99 -12.94
C THR A 207 -12.50 6.13 -13.56
N ASP A 208 -13.59 5.86 -12.83
CA ASP A 208 -14.96 6.12 -13.28
C ASP A 208 -15.41 7.59 -13.14
N MET A 209 -14.56 8.52 -13.58
CA MET A 209 -14.84 9.96 -13.55
C MET A 209 -16.15 10.36 -14.24
N ALA A 210 -16.65 9.56 -15.19
CA ALA A 210 -17.98 9.76 -15.79
C ALA A 210 -19.14 9.63 -14.77
N VAL A 211 -18.97 8.80 -13.74
CA VAL A 211 -19.90 8.66 -12.61
C VAL A 211 -19.70 9.82 -11.64
N LEU A 212 -18.48 10.00 -11.13
CA LEU A 212 -18.13 11.00 -10.11
C LEU A 212 -18.38 12.46 -10.57
N CYS A 213 -18.26 12.76 -11.87
CA CYS A 213 -18.54 14.09 -12.43
C CYS A 213 -20.02 14.34 -12.79
N GLY A 214 -20.94 13.46 -12.38
CA GLY A 214 -22.38 13.66 -12.57
C GLY A 214 -22.93 13.24 -13.93
N GLY A 215 -22.33 12.23 -14.58
CA GLY A 215 -22.93 11.55 -15.74
C GLY A 215 -24.05 10.57 -15.36
N ASN A 216 -23.97 9.94 -14.18
CA ASN A 216 -25.07 9.16 -13.60
C ASN A 216 -25.03 9.27 -12.06
N GLY A 217 -26.05 9.92 -11.48
CA GLY A 217 -26.12 10.16 -10.04
C GLY A 217 -26.49 8.92 -9.21
N GLU A 218 -27.34 8.04 -9.73
CA GLU A 218 -27.78 6.81 -9.04
C GLU A 218 -26.63 5.80 -8.92
N VAL A 219 -25.82 5.65 -9.97
CA VAL A 219 -24.61 4.82 -9.96
C VAL A 219 -23.53 5.42 -9.04
N CYS A 220 -23.47 6.75 -8.91
CA CYS A 220 -22.57 7.39 -7.96
C CYS A 220 -23.03 7.15 -6.51
N TYR A 221 -24.32 7.32 -6.23
CA TYR A 221 -24.88 7.03 -4.90
C TYR A 221 -24.71 5.55 -4.51
N SER A 222 -24.93 4.63 -5.45
CA SER A 222 -24.74 3.18 -5.24
C SER A 222 -23.29 2.78 -4.94
N LYS A 223 -22.30 3.53 -5.46
CA LYS A 223 -20.86 3.27 -5.26
C LYS A 223 -20.23 4.03 -4.10
N TYR A 224 -20.63 5.28 -3.90
CA TYR A 224 -19.94 6.27 -3.06
C TYR A 224 -20.85 6.91 -2.01
N GLY A 225 -22.12 6.48 -1.90
CA GLY A 225 -23.09 7.03 -0.92
C GLY A 225 -23.48 8.49 -1.15
N SER A 226 -23.10 9.08 -2.29
CA SER A 226 -23.18 10.53 -2.54
C SER A 226 -23.77 10.87 -3.92
N TYR A 227 -24.38 12.05 -4.03
CA TYR A 227 -24.95 12.57 -5.28
C TYR A 227 -24.02 13.64 -5.90
N PRO A 228 -23.45 13.38 -7.09
CA PRO A 228 -22.47 14.26 -7.73
C PRO A 228 -23.12 15.46 -8.42
N LEU A 229 -22.52 16.65 -8.24
CA LEU A 229 -22.95 17.87 -8.93
C LEU A 229 -22.24 18.04 -10.28
N ARG A 230 -23.03 17.98 -11.37
CA ARG A 230 -22.55 18.25 -12.73
C ARG A 230 -22.33 19.75 -12.95
N GLY A 231 -21.10 20.22 -12.74
CA GLY A 231 -20.68 21.60 -12.93
C GLY A 231 -19.24 21.74 -13.43
N LYS A 232 -18.75 22.98 -13.61
CA LYS A 232 -17.36 23.23 -14.05
C LYS A 232 -16.30 22.73 -13.05
N TYR A 233 -16.68 22.58 -11.78
CA TYR A 233 -15.87 22.10 -10.67
C TYR A 233 -16.03 20.58 -10.42
N CYS A 234 -16.60 19.82 -11.38
CA CYS A 234 -16.90 18.40 -11.20
C CYS A 234 -15.69 17.53 -10.81
N HIS A 235 -14.48 17.85 -11.27
CA HIS A 235 -13.25 17.16 -10.86
C HIS A 235 -12.89 17.40 -9.38
N GLU A 236 -13.13 18.60 -8.86
CA GLU A 236 -12.93 18.89 -7.43
C GLU A 236 -14.02 18.21 -6.58
N MET A 237 -15.26 18.19 -7.08
CA MET A 237 -16.37 17.48 -6.43
C MET A 237 -16.10 15.97 -6.37
N ALA A 238 -15.56 15.37 -7.43
CA ALA A 238 -15.14 13.97 -7.46
C ALA A 238 -14.11 13.65 -6.36
N LEU A 239 -13.12 14.52 -6.18
CA LEU A 239 -12.09 14.42 -5.11
C LEU A 239 -12.61 14.75 -3.70
N ARG A 240 -13.90 15.09 -3.55
CA ARG A 240 -14.59 15.29 -2.27
C ARG A 240 -15.66 14.22 -1.99
N ILE A 241 -15.92 13.35 -2.97
CA ILE A 241 -16.84 12.21 -2.91
C ILE A 241 -16.06 10.90 -2.67
N LEU A 242 -14.85 10.82 -3.22
CA LEU A 242 -13.85 9.80 -2.94
C LEU A 242 -13.17 10.05 -1.58
#